data_AF-A0A521GGJ7-F1
#
_entry.id   AF-A0A521GGJ7-F1
#
_cell.length_a   1.000
_cell.length_b   1.000
_cell.length_c   1.000
_cell.angle_alpha   90.00
_cell.angle_beta   90.00
_cell.angle_gamma   90.00
#
_symmetry.space_group_name_H-M   'P 1'
#
loop_
_entity.id
_entity.type
_entity.pdbx_description
1 polymer ?
#
loop_
_entity_poly.entity_id
_entity_poly.type
_entity_poly.pdbx_seq_one_letter_code
_entity_poly.pdbx_strand_id
1 'polypeptide(L)'
;MVKINANGEKVWDKTFGGIIKNLLNSMIATSDGGFLLGGSSDSPISGNKTAGKYGSYDYWVVKINANGEKVWDKAFGGSDGDFLSSMIATSDGGFLLGGYSFSPISGNKTATNYGDSDYWVVKIK
;
A
#
# COMPACT_ATOMS: atom_id res chain seq x y z
N MET A 1 -12.55 0.03 5.48
CA MET A 1 -12.93 1.33 4.88
C MET A 1 -14.43 1.45 4.86
N VAL A 2 -14.96 2.65 5.10
CA VAL A 2 -16.39 2.97 4.98
C VAL A 2 -16.54 4.14 4.03
N LYS A 3 -17.44 4.04 3.06
CA LYS A 3 -17.90 5.16 2.23
C LYS A 3 -19.26 5.62 2.73
N ILE A 4 -19.40 6.91 2.94
CA ILE A 4 -20.65 7.57 3.32
C ILE A 4 -21.12 8.51 2.21
N ASN A 5 -22.42 8.74 2.12
CA ASN A 5 -22.99 9.76 1.23
C ASN A 5 -22.95 11.15 1.88
N ALA A 6 -23.42 12.17 1.17
CA ALA A 6 -23.43 13.55 1.66
C ALA A 6 -24.32 13.74 2.92
N ASN A 7 -25.26 12.82 3.16
CA ASN A 7 -26.13 12.83 4.34
C ASN A 7 -25.52 12.07 5.53
N GLY A 8 -24.30 11.52 5.38
CA GLY A 8 -23.62 10.72 6.41
C GLY A 8 -24.07 9.26 6.48
N GLU A 9 -24.90 8.79 5.54
CA GLU A 9 -25.38 7.42 5.53
C GLU A 9 -24.34 6.49 4.90
N LYS A 10 -24.19 5.27 5.46
CA LYS A 10 -23.28 4.26 4.91
C LYS A 10 -23.73 3.83 3.52
N VAL A 11 -22.87 4.06 2.52
CA VAL A 11 -23.04 3.54 1.16
C VAL A 11 -22.50 2.11 1.09
N TRP A 12 -21.26 1.91 1.53
CA TRP A 12 -20.65 0.59 1.62
C TRP A 12 -19.50 0.58 2.63
N ASP A 13 -19.14 -0.62 3.08
CA ASP A 13 -17.92 -0.90 3.82
C ASP A 13 -17.19 -2.11 3.24
N LYS A 14 -15.86 -2.04 3.24
CA LYS A 14 -14.96 -3.06 2.69
C LYS A 14 -13.74 -3.23 3.59
N THR A 15 -13.30 -4.47 3.77
CA THR A 15 -12.08 -4.82 4.51
C THR A 15 -11.07 -5.41 3.55
N PHE A 16 -9.80 -5.01 3.67
CA PHE A 16 -8.69 -5.54 2.91
C PHE A 16 -7.58 -5.95 3.87
N GLY A 17 -7.13 -7.20 3.76
CA GLY A 17 -6.04 -7.71 4.58
C GLY A 17 -5.75 -9.19 4.36
N GLY A 18 -4.62 -9.62 4.90
CA GLY A 18 -4.29 -11.02 5.14
C GLY A 18 -4.54 -11.45 6.59
N ILE A 19 -4.05 -12.63 6.95
CA ILE A 19 -4.28 -13.27 8.27
C ILE A 19 -3.43 -12.72 9.42
N ILE A 20 -2.44 -11.85 9.15
CA ILE A 20 -1.56 -11.26 10.16
C ILE A 20 -1.89 -9.77 10.33
N LYS A 21 -0.89 -8.90 10.45
CA LYS A 21 -1.06 -7.48 10.70
C LYS A 21 -0.99 -6.69 9.39
N ASN A 22 -1.93 -5.77 9.25
CA ASN A 22 -2.05 -4.87 8.11
C ASN A 22 -2.36 -3.47 8.66
N LEU A 23 -1.59 -2.49 8.24
CA LEU A 23 -1.71 -1.10 8.65
C LEU A 23 -2.10 -0.30 7.42
N LEU A 24 -3.10 0.58 7.57
CA LEU A 24 -3.46 1.57 6.55
C LEU A 24 -2.92 2.93 7.00
N ASN A 25 -2.14 3.59 6.16
CA ASN A 25 -1.48 4.85 6.47
C ASN A 25 -1.97 6.00 5.58
N SER A 26 -2.29 5.72 4.32
CA SER A 26 -2.66 6.73 3.33
C SER A 26 -3.73 6.22 2.37
N MET A 27 -4.54 7.14 1.84
CA MET A 27 -5.55 6.88 0.84
C MET A 27 -5.64 8.06 -0.12
N ILE A 28 -5.69 7.78 -1.43
CA ILE A 28 -5.80 8.78 -2.50
C ILE A 28 -7.01 8.46 -3.36
N ALA A 29 -7.89 9.43 -3.61
CA ALA A 29 -8.94 9.29 -4.62
C ALA A 29 -8.33 9.30 -6.02
N THR A 30 -8.76 8.39 -6.89
CA THR A 30 -8.26 8.29 -8.26
C THR A 30 -9.25 8.90 -9.26
N SER A 31 -8.76 9.38 -10.40
CA SER A 31 -9.56 10.09 -11.41
C SER A 31 -10.67 9.24 -12.05
N ASP A 32 -10.55 7.92 -11.95
CA ASP A 32 -11.58 6.93 -12.35
C ASP A 32 -12.66 6.71 -11.27
N GLY A 33 -12.69 7.55 -10.23
CA GLY A 33 -13.64 7.47 -9.12
C GLY A 33 -13.34 6.39 -8.08
N GLY A 34 -12.23 5.66 -8.25
CA GLY A 34 -11.72 4.70 -7.28
C GLY A 34 -10.84 5.31 -6.20
N PHE A 35 -10.11 4.44 -5.49
CA PHE A 35 -9.12 4.84 -4.49
C PHE A 35 -7.86 3.99 -4.57
N LEU A 36 -6.73 4.58 -4.24
CA LEU A 36 -5.49 3.89 -3.94
C LEU A 36 -5.28 3.90 -2.42
N LEU A 37 -5.14 2.73 -1.83
CA LEU A 37 -4.91 2.52 -0.40
C LEU A 37 -3.47 2.11 -0.20
N GLY A 38 -2.79 2.70 0.78
CA GLY A 38 -1.39 2.42 1.06
C GLY A 38 -1.14 2.29 2.54
N GLY A 39 -0.36 1.29 2.90
CA GLY A 39 0.20 1.15 4.23
C GLY A 39 1.18 -0.01 4.25
N SER A 40 1.25 -0.75 5.34
CA SER A 40 2.25 -1.81 5.53
C SER A 40 1.60 -3.13 5.90
N SER A 41 2.08 -4.25 5.36
CA SER A 41 1.54 -5.59 5.62
C SER A 41 2.64 -6.58 5.97
N ASP A 42 2.48 -7.28 7.08
CA ASP A 42 3.31 -8.42 7.48
C ASP A 42 2.70 -9.76 7.02
N SER A 43 1.61 -9.72 6.25
CA SER A 43 0.84 -10.91 5.89
C SER A 43 1.37 -11.57 4.60
N PRO A 44 1.47 -12.91 4.53
CA PRO A 44 1.60 -13.63 3.26
C PRO A 44 0.30 -13.56 2.46
N ILE A 45 0.29 -14.14 1.25
CA ILE A 45 -0.93 -14.30 0.42
C ILE A 45 -1.96 -15.08 1.24
N SER A 46 -3.04 -14.39 1.62
CA SER A 46 -4.09 -14.89 2.50
C SER A 46 -5.24 -13.89 2.57
N GLY A 47 -6.40 -14.31 3.04
CA GLY A 47 -7.60 -13.45 3.09
C GLY A 47 -7.95 -12.96 1.68
N ASN A 48 -7.97 -11.63 1.49
CA ASN A 48 -8.14 -11.03 0.18
C ASN A 48 -6.91 -10.27 -0.33
N LYS A 49 -5.75 -10.45 0.30
CA LYS A 49 -4.45 -9.98 -0.21
C LYS A 49 -3.93 -11.00 -1.23
N THR A 50 -3.57 -10.52 -2.43
CA THR A 50 -3.01 -11.38 -3.50
C THR A 50 -1.56 -11.05 -3.82
N ALA A 51 -1.04 -9.92 -3.34
CA ALA A 51 0.39 -9.65 -3.38
C ALA A 51 1.14 -10.55 -2.39
N GLY A 52 2.33 -11.01 -2.81
CA GLY A 52 3.27 -11.72 -1.94
C GLY A 52 3.84 -10.85 -0.81
N LYS A 53 4.89 -11.39 -0.19
CA LYS A 53 5.67 -10.78 0.88
C LYS A 53 7.15 -11.08 0.64
N TYR A 54 8.04 -10.16 0.97
CA TYR A 54 9.49 -10.30 0.79
C TYR A 54 10.22 -10.47 2.13
N GLY A 55 9.90 -9.62 3.11
CA GLY A 55 10.60 -9.52 4.39
C GLY A 55 9.66 -9.66 5.56
N SER A 56 9.64 -8.67 6.46
CA SER A 56 8.65 -8.55 7.53
C SER A 56 7.44 -7.73 7.04
N TYR A 57 7.26 -6.49 7.51
CA TYR A 57 6.31 -5.57 6.91
C TYR A 57 6.82 -5.14 5.53
N ASP A 58 5.96 -5.22 4.52
CA ASP A 58 6.20 -4.61 3.21
C ASP A 58 5.24 -3.45 2.99
N TYR A 59 5.60 -2.48 2.14
CA TYR A 59 4.62 -1.53 1.61
C TYR A 59 3.55 -2.33 0.91
N TRP A 60 2.30 -2.16 1.28
CA TRP A 60 1.17 -2.82 0.65
C TRP A 60 0.20 -1.78 0.10
N VAL A 61 -0.01 -1.87 -1.21
CA VAL A 61 -0.82 -0.92 -1.97
C VAL A 61 -1.98 -1.66 -2.61
N VAL A 62 -3.19 -1.15 -2.41
CA VAL A 62 -4.43 -1.74 -2.93
C VAL A 62 -5.14 -0.69 -3.79
N LYS A 63 -5.38 -0.98 -5.07
CA LYS A 63 -6.27 -0.17 -5.90
C LYS A 63 -7.68 -0.76 -5.86
N ILE A 64 -8.66 0.09 -5.61
CA ILE A 64 -10.07 -0.26 -5.66
C ILE A 64 -10.82 0.62 -6.67
N ASN A 65 -11.89 0.10 -7.26
CA ASN A 65 -12.77 0.85 -8.16
C ASN A 65 -13.81 1.68 -7.37
N ALA A 66 -14.67 2.41 -8.07
CA ALA A 66 -15.71 3.27 -7.46
C ALA A 66 -16.73 2.52 -6.59
N ASN A 67 -16.91 1.22 -6.85
CA ASN A 67 -17.79 0.31 -6.09
C ASN A 67 -17.09 -0.30 -4.86
N GLY A 68 -15.82 0.05 -4.64
CA GLY A 68 -15.00 -0.49 -3.55
C GLY A 68 -14.49 -1.91 -3.81
N GLU A 69 -14.50 -2.37 -5.05
CA GLU A 69 -13.97 -3.69 -5.42
C GLU A 69 -12.47 -3.59 -5.69
N LYS A 70 -11.70 -4.57 -5.22
CA LYS A 70 -10.26 -4.63 -5.45
C LYS A 70 -9.97 -4.87 -6.93
N VAL A 71 -9.24 -3.93 -7.55
CA VAL A 71 -8.72 -4.06 -8.92
C VAL A 71 -7.41 -4.84 -8.89
N TRP A 72 -6.49 -4.45 -8.01
CA TRP A 72 -5.23 -5.14 -7.78
C TRP A 72 -4.65 -4.77 -6.42
N ASP A 73 -3.68 -5.56 -5.94
CA ASP A 73 -2.79 -5.17 -4.85
C ASP A 73 -1.34 -5.53 -5.18
N LYS A 74 -0.40 -4.75 -4.65
CA LYS A 74 1.05 -4.90 -4.86
C LYS A 74 1.78 -4.76 -3.53
N ALA A 75 2.88 -5.49 -3.38
CA ALA A 75 3.80 -5.37 -2.26
C ALA A 75 5.15 -4.84 -2.75
N PHE A 76 5.77 -3.95 -1.96
CA PHE A 76 7.11 -3.43 -2.21
C PHE A 76 7.94 -3.53 -0.93
N GLY A 77 9.08 -4.19 -1.01
CA GLY A 77 9.98 -4.37 0.12
C GLY A 77 11.18 -5.24 -0.21
N GLY A 78 12.05 -5.38 0.79
CA GLY A 78 13.19 -6.28 0.78
C GLY A 78 13.07 -7.34 1.87
N SER A 79 14.19 -7.80 2.40
CA SER A 79 14.27 -8.92 3.34
C SER A 79 13.92 -8.56 4.79
N ASP A 80 13.89 -7.27 5.13
CA ASP A 80 13.64 -6.77 6.48
C ASP A 80 12.32 -6.00 6.55
N GLY A 81 12.24 -4.92 7.34
CA GLY A 81 11.02 -4.11 7.48
C GLY A 81 10.98 -2.92 6.53
N ASP A 82 9.86 -2.77 5.83
CA ASP A 82 9.55 -1.68 4.91
C ASP A 82 8.18 -1.09 5.28
N PHE A 83 8.19 0.14 5.80
CA PHE A 83 7.00 0.81 6.34
C PHE A 83 6.57 2.02 5.52
N LEU A 84 5.40 1.92 4.89
CA LEU A 84 4.81 3.02 4.12
C LEU A 84 4.22 4.06 5.07
N SER A 85 4.57 5.32 4.87
CA SER A 85 4.09 6.45 5.68
C SER A 85 3.09 7.33 4.94
N SER A 86 3.33 7.60 3.65
CA SER A 86 2.51 8.52 2.85
C SER A 86 2.48 8.13 1.37
N MET A 87 1.48 8.65 0.66
CA MET A 87 1.39 8.57 -0.79
C MET A 87 0.96 9.90 -1.36
N ILE A 88 1.39 10.24 -2.58
CA ILE A 88 0.85 11.34 -3.37
C ILE A 88 0.62 10.93 -4.82
N ALA A 89 -0.40 11.51 -5.45
CA ALA A 89 -0.56 11.41 -6.90
C ALA A 89 0.47 12.32 -7.59
N THR A 90 0.93 11.90 -8.76
CA THR A 90 1.89 12.66 -9.59
C THR A 90 1.20 13.18 -10.84
N SER A 91 1.69 14.29 -11.39
CA SER A 91 1.10 14.95 -12.56
C SER A 91 1.15 14.11 -13.84
N ASP A 92 2.04 13.12 -13.92
CA ASP A 92 2.13 12.18 -15.03
C ASP A 92 1.24 10.93 -14.85
N GLY A 93 0.29 10.99 -13.91
CA GLY A 93 -0.73 9.97 -13.67
C GLY A 93 -0.26 8.78 -12.83
N GLY A 94 0.96 8.82 -12.29
CA GLY A 94 1.45 7.82 -11.34
C GLY A 94 1.22 8.21 -9.88
N PHE A 95 1.84 7.45 -8.97
CA PHE A 95 1.84 7.71 -7.54
C PHE A 95 3.26 7.59 -6.97
N LEU A 96 3.60 8.48 -6.04
CA LEU A 96 4.78 8.32 -5.19
C LEU A 96 4.35 7.75 -3.85
N LEU A 97 5.07 6.72 -3.42
CA LEU A 97 4.95 6.03 -2.15
C LEU A 97 6.18 6.43 -1.34
N GLY A 98 5.99 6.88 -0.11
CA GLY A 98 7.09 7.31 0.75
C GLY A 98 6.98 6.73 2.15
N GLY A 99 8.12 6.36 2.71
CA GLY A 99 8.24 5.84 4.07
C GLY A 99 9.70 5.56 4.38
N TYR A 100 9.95 4.52 5.18
CA TYR A 100 11.31 4.11 5.53
C TYR A 100 11.49 2.60 5.38
N SER A 101 12.75 2.17 5.27
CA SER A 101 13.15 0.80 5.03
C SER A 101 14.39 0.44 5.84
N PHE A 102 14.37 -0.71 6.49
CA PHE A 102 15.53 -1.38 7.08
C PHE A 102 16.22 -2.32 6.09
N SER A 103 15.61 -2.57 4.94
CA SER A 103 16.01 -3.63 4.02
C SER A 103 17.23 -3.24 3.16
N PRO A 104 18.22 -4.14 2.97
CA PRO A 104 19.24 -3.99 1.93
C PRO A 104 18.61 -4.15 0.52
N ILE A 105 19.44 -4.24 -0.53
CA ILE A 105 18.95 -4.59 -1.87
C ILE A 105 18.54 -6.07 -1.87
N SER A 106 17.24 -6.32 -1.81
CA SER A 106 16.61 -7.63 -1.82
C SER A 106 15.12 -7.52 -2.17
N GLY A 107 14.46 -8.64 -2.43
CA GLY A 107 13.06 -8.64 -2.85
C GLY A 107 12.87 -7.86 -4.16
N ASN A 108 12.02 -6.83 -4.13
CA ASN A 108 11.88 -5.89 -5.26
C ASN A 108 12.42 -4.48 -4.94
N LYS A 109 13.08 -4.31 -3.80
CA LYS A 109 13.82 -3.10 -3.46
C LYS A 109 15.18 -3.11 -4.14
N THR A 110 15.45 -2.07 -4.94
CA THR A 110 16.70 -1.91 -5.69
C THR A 110 17.62 -0.82 -5.15
N ALA A 111 17.14 -0.01 -4.21
CA ALA A 111 17.94 1.05 -3.59
C ALA A 111 18.80 0.48 -2.44
N THR A 112 20.05 0.93 -2.33
CA THR A 112 20.94 0.63 -1.19
C THR A 112 20.35 1.22 0.10
N ASN A 113 20.54 0.52 1.23
CA ASN A 113 20.32 1.06 2.58
C ASN A 113 21.68 1.47 3.17
N TYR A 114 21.74 2.65 3.77
CA TYR A 114 22.88 3.25 4.43
C TYR A 114 22.62 3.33 5.94
N GLY A 115 23.18 2.38 6.68
CA GLY A 115 22.98 2.29 8.13
C GLY A 115 21.78 1.41 8.49
N ASP A 116 21.01 1.82 9.50
CA ASP A 116 19.92 1.02 10.06
C ASP A 116 18.61 1.17 9.25
N SER A 117 18.13 2.41 9.08
CA SER A 117 16.99 2.70 8.19
C SER A 117 17.17 3.99 7.42
N ASP A 118 16.68 3.96 6.19
CA ASP A 118 16.65 5.10 5.29
C ASP A 118 15.23 5.42 4.84
N TYR A 119 15.01 6.66 4.41
CA TYR A 119 13.83 6.96 3.61
C TYR A 119 13.84 6.15 2.32
N TRP A 120 12.69 5.56 2.01
CA TRP A 120 12.50 4.84 0.76
C TRP A 120 11.31 5.41 0.01
N VAL A 121 11.53 5.68 -1.28
CA VAL A 121 10.54 6.25 -2.18
C VAL A 121 10.38 5.33 -3.37
N VAL A 122 9.15 4.98 -3.67
CA VAL A 122 8.80 4.13 -4.83
C VAL A 122 7.80 4.88 -5.69
N LYS A 123 8.09 4.98 -7.00
CA LYS A 123 7.12 5.49 -7.97
C LYS A 123 6.42 4.33 -8.66
N ILE A 124 5.10 4.37 -8.73
CA ILE A 124 4.27 3.41 -9.47
C ILE A 124 3.39 4.12 -10.50
N LYS A 125 3.05 3.40 -11.57
CA LYS A 125 2.11 3.83 -12.60
C LYS A 125 1.10 2.71 -12.86
#